data_AF-A0A0F5PDU4-F1
#
_entry.id   AF-A0A0F5PDU4-F1
#
_cell.length_a   1.000
_cell.length_b   1.000
_cell.length_c   1.000
_cell.angle_alpha   90.00
_cell.angle_beta   90.00
_cell.angle_gamma   90.00
#
_symmetry.space_group_name_H-M   'P 1'
#
loop_
_entity.id
_entity.type
_entity.pdbx_description
1 polymer ?
#
loop_
_entity_poly.entity_id
_entity_poly.type
_entity_poly.pdbx_seq_one_letter_code
_entity_poly.pdbx_strand_id
1 'polypeptide(L)'
;MLDAAGVPHQAMAAAVDEESMKTALRAEGVSARDLADALAELKATKLSRRHPADLVLGCDSTVVLDDGTMLDKAGSRDEQRDLLRLIAGKRHSLYSAAVICEAGAPVWRHVDVARLHVRPLSEAFIDAYLDAEWPVIGGCVGGYRIEGPGAQLFAKIEGSQFTILGLPLLPLLDYLRIRGVMPA
;
A
#
# COMPACT_ATOMS: atom_id res chain seq x y z
N MET A 1 -4.02 11.02 -4.68
CA MET A 1 -5.39 10.50 -4.48
C MET A 1 -6.27 11.46 -3.69
N LEU A 2 -5.84 11.93 -2.52
CA LEU A 2 -6.60 12.90 -1.71
C LEU A 2 -6.88 14.22 -2.44
N ASP A 3 -5.90 14.79 -3.16
CA ASP A 3 -6.10 15.98 -3.99
C ASP A 3 -7.21 15.78 -5.03
N ALA A 4 -7.16 14.64 -5.74
CA ALA A 4 -8.15 14.30 -6.77
C ALA A 4 -9.56 14.10 -6.19
N ALA A 5 -9.66 13.69 -4.92
CA ALA A 5 -10.92 13.56 -4.19
C ALA A 5 -11.37 14.87 -3.52
N GLY A 6 -10.58 15.96 -3.63
CA GLY A 6 -10.90 17.24 -3.01
C GLY A 6 -10.81 17.23 -1.48
N VAL A 7 -10.06 16.31 -0.88
CA VAL A 7 -9.89 16.24 0.58
C VAL A 7 -8.89 17.31 1.03
N PRO A 8 -9.29 18.28 1.88
CA PRO A 8 -8.36 19.27 2.41
C PRO A 8 -7.36 18.57 3.33
N HIS A 9 -6.07 18.70 3.02
CA HIS A 9 -5.01 18.05 3.78
C HIS A 9 -3.66 18.75 3.63
N GLN A 10 -2.73 18.39 4.49
CA GLN A 10 -1.32 18.74 4.37
C GLN A 10 -0.47 17.46 4.45
N ALA A 11 0.40 17.25 3.47
CA ALA A 11 1.32 16.12 3.48
C ALA A 11 2.52 16.41 4.39
N MET A 12 2.85 15.47 5.28
CA MET A 12 3.97 15.58 6.21
C MET A 12 4.73 14.26 6.32
N ALA A 13 6.06 14.31 6.30
CA ALA A 13 6.88 13.13 6.52
C ALA A 13 6.90 12.78 8.02
N ALA A 14 6.46 11.57 8.38
CA ALA A 14 6.46 11.10 9.77
C ALA A 14 7.88 10.82 10.31
N ALA A 15 8.88 10.69 9.42
CA ALA A 15 10.28 10.37 9.74
C ALA A 15 10.40 9.16 10.69
N VAL A 16 9.72 8.07 10.35
CA VAL A 16 9.73 6.80 11.09
C VAL A 16 10.75 5.85 10.45
N ASP A 17 11.47 5.08 11.26
CA ASP A 17 12.26 3.96 10.77
C ASP A 17 11.35 2.73 10.55
N GLU A 18 10.73 2.68 9.36
CA GLU A 18 9.76 1.65 9.00
C GLU A 18 10.40 0.27 8.84
N GLU A 19 11.63 0.20 8.33
CA GLU A 19 12.30 -1.07 8.02
C GLU A 19 12.67 -1.84 9.29
N SER A 20 13.17 -1.15 10.32
CA SER A 20 13.45 -1.78 11.62
C SER A 20 12.18 -2.33 12.27
N MET A 21 11.09 -1.56 12.25
CA MET A 21 9.80 -1.97 12.82
C MET A 21 9.18 -3.12 12.06
N LYS A 22 9.23 -3.07 10.74
CA LYS A 22 8.75 -4.14 9.86
C LYS A 22 9.51 -5.44 10.10
N THR A 23 10.83 -5.37 10.27
CA THR A 23 11.67 -6.53 10.59
C THR A 23 11.28 -7.15 11.92
N ALA A 24 11.10 -6.33 12.96
CA ALA A 24 10.69 -6.79 14.29
C ALA A 24 9.31 -7.47 14.25
N LEU A 25 8.30 -6.83 13.65
CA LEU A 25 6.94 -7.37 13.56
C LEU A 25 6.89 -8.67 12.74
N ARG A 26 7.68 -8.77 11.67
CA ARG A 26 7.79 -10.03 10.89
C ARG A 26 8.42 -11.15 11.72
N ALA A 27 9.42 -10.86 12.55
CA ALA A 27 10.03 -11.85 13.42
C ALA A 27 9.05 -12.37 14.49
N GLU A 28 8.05 -11.57 14.87
CA GLU A 28 6.95 -11.97 15.77
C GLU A 28 5.84 -12.74 15.05
N GLY A 29 5.94 -12.96 13.73
CA GLY A 29 4.95 -13.70 12.95
C GLY A 29 3.66 -12.92 12.68
N VAL A 30 3.70 -11.58 12.74
CA VAL A 30 2.55 -10.72 12.44
C VAL A 30 2.09 -10.94 11.00
N SER A 31 0.77 -11.04 10.81
CA SER A 31 0.19 -11.25 9.48
C SER A 31 0.45 -10.05 8.56
N ALA A 32 0.42 -10.25 7.23
CA ALA A 32 0.61 -9.14 6.27
C ALA A 32 -0.42 -8.02 6.47
N ARG A 33 -1.66 -8.39 6.81
CA ARG A 33 -2.75 -7.46 7.13
C ARG A 33 -2.40 -6.61 8.36
N ASP A 34 -1.98 -7.25 9.44
CA ASP A 34 -1.72 -6.57 10.72
C ASP A 34 -0.41 -5.77 10.66
N LEU A 35 0.54 -6.20 9.83
CA LEU A 35 1.74 -5.43 9.53
C LEU A 35 1.39 -4.10 8.86
N ALA A 36 0.49 -4.09 7.86
CA ALA A 36 0.03 -2.86 7.23
C ALA A 36 -0.68 -1.94 8.25
N ASP A 37 -1.56 -2.50 9.09
CA ASP A 37 -2.25 -1.74 10.15
C ASP A 37 -1.25 -1.10 11.13
N ALA A 38 -0.29 -1.87 11.63
CA ALA A 38 0.71 -1.40 12.58
C ALA A 38 1.61 -0.29 12.00
N LEU A 39 2.06 -0.43 10.75
CA LEU A 39 2.87 0.59 10.09
C LEU A 39 2.08 1.87 9.80
N ALA A 40 0.81 1.74 9.40
CA ALA A 40 -0.09 2.88 9.22
C ALA A 40 -0.34 3.62 10.54
N GLU A 41 -0.62 2.90 11.64
CA GLU A 41 -0.82 3.47 12.97
C GLU A 41 0.45 4.17 13.48
N LEU A 42 1.63 3.57 13.26
CA LEU A 42 2.91 4.14 13.68
C LEU A 42 3.17 5.50 13.01
N LYS A 43 2.90 5.60 11.70
CA LYS A 43 3.01 6.86 10.94
C LYS A 43 2.06 7.93 11.49
N ALA A 44 0.79 7.57 11.69
CA ALA A 44 -0.24 8.47 12.17
C ALA A 44 0.02 8.95 13.60
N THR A 45 0.33 8.03 14.51
CA THR A 45 0.50 8.30 15.94
C THR A 45 1.64 9.28 16.21
N LYS A 46 2.78 9.10 15.53
CA LYS A 46 3.95 9.97 15.74
C LYS A 46 3.67 11.42 15.35
N LEU A 47 3.00 11.64 14.22
CA LEU A 47 2.62 12.98 13.76
C LEU A 47 1.47 13.55 14.60
N SER A 48 0.48 12.73 14.97
CA SER A 48 -0.65 13.15 15.81
C SER A 48 -0.21 13.67 17.19
N ARG A 49 0.85 13.10 17.79
CA ARG A 49 1.43 13.64 19.03
C ARG A 49 2.02 15.04 18.87
N ARG A 50 2.48 15.40 17.67
CA ARG A 50 3.02 16.75 17.36
C ARG A 50 1.92 17.72 16.94
N HIS A 51 0.79 17.19 16.48
CA HIS A 51 -0.37 17.92 15.97
C HIS A 51 -1.65 17.47 16.69
N PRO A 52 -1.75 17.71 18.01
CA PRO A 52 -2.80 17.08 18.83
C PRO A 52 -4.22 17.58 18.52
N ALA A 53 -4.35 18.72 17.83
CA ALA A 53 -5.62 19.29 17.40
C ALA A 53 -6.07 18.80 16.00
N ASP A 54 -5.21 18.09 15.28
CA ASP A 54 -5.46 17.68 13.90
C ASP A 54 -5.82 16.18 13.82
N LEU A 55 -6.59 15.83 12.80
CA LEU A 55 -6.75 14.44 12.37
C LEU A 55 -5.58 14.06 11.49
N VAL A 56 -4.79 13.09 11.95
CA VAL A 56 -3.60 12.63 11.23
C VAL A 56 -3.86 11.28 10.62
N LEU A 57 -3.86 11.22 9.29
CA LEU A 57 -3.97 10.00 8.51
C LEU A 57 -2.57 9.39 8.27
N GLY A 58 -2.40 8.13 8.65
CA GLY A 58 -1.29 7.27 8.25
C GLY A 58 -1.79 6.13 7.38
N CYS A 59 -1.01 5.77 6.36
CA CYS A 59 -1.33 4.66 5.46
C CYS A 59 -0.10 3.78 5.24
N ASP A 60 -0.34 2.50 5.01
CA ASP A 60 0.69 1.55 4.62
C ASP A 60 0.10 0.44 3.75
N SER A 61 0.95 -0.30 3.03
CA SER A 61 0.49 -1.40 2.21
C SER A 61 1.52 -2.52 2.14
N THR A 62 1.03 -3.75 2.23
CA THR A 62 1.83 -4.97 2.17
C THR A 62 1.31 -5.86 1.06
N VAL A 63 2.20 -6.66 0.46
CA VAL A 63 1.83 -7.66 -0.55
C VAL A 63 2.29 -9.02 -0.06
N VAL A 64 1.44 -10.03 -0.23
CA VAL A 64 1.71 -11.40 0.21
C VAL A 64 1.24 -12.41 -0.83
N LEU A 65 2.05 -13.43 -1.06
CA LEU A 65 1.70 -14.60 -1.87
C LEU A 65 0.78 -15.54 -1.10
N ASP A 66 0.15 -16.47 -1.81
CA ASP A 66 -0.77 -17.44 -1.20
C ASP A 66 -0.09 -18.41 -0.22
N ASP A 67 1.22 -18.59 -0.32
CA ASP A 67 2.04 -19.37 0.61
C ASP A 67 2.47 -18.59 1.86
N GLY A 68 2.06 -17.32 1.98
CA GLY A 68 2.42 -16.45 3.10
C GLY A 68 3.71 -15.64 2.90
N THR A 69 4.41 -15.82 1.79
CA THR A 69 5.62 -15.03 1.48
C THR A 69 5.26 -13.57 1.25
N MET A 70 5.78 -12.67 2.09
CA MET A 70 5.60 -11.23 1.88
C MET A 70 6.58 -10.71 0.83
N LEU A 71 6.09 -9.86 -0.06
CA LEU A 71 6.88 -9.25 -1.12
C LEU A 71 7.31 -7.84 -0.71
N ASP A 72 8.58 -7.54 -0.95
CA ASP A 72 9.18 -6.25 -0.70
C ASP A 72 9.42 -5.47 -2.00
N LYS A 73 9.82 -4.22 -1.88
CA LYS A 73 10.22 -3.39 -3.02
C LYS A 73 11.54 -3.93 -3.56
N ALA A 74 11.66 -4.02 -4.88
CA ALA A 74 12.91 -4.38 -5.52
C ALA A 74 13.91 -3.22 -5.45
N GLY A 75 15.12 -3.49 -4.97
CA GLY A 75 16.22 -2.53 -4.90
C GLY A 75 16.94 -2.33 -6.24
N SER A 76 16.74 -3.25 -7.19
CA SER A 76 17.37 -3.22 -8.50
C SER A 76 16.45 -3.73 -9.62
N ARG A 77 16.81 -3.42 -10.88
CA ARG A 77 16.06 -3.91 -12.05
C ARG A 77 16.06 -5.43 -12.14
N ASP A 78 17.15 -6.07 -11.72
CA ASP A 78 17.28 -7.53 -11.72
C ASP A 78 16.44 -8.17 -10.61
N GLU A 79 16.41 -7.59 -9.41
CA GLU A 79 15.46 -8.00 -8.37
C GLU A 79 14.01 -7.83 -8.83
N GLN A 80 13.71 -6.76 -9.57
CA GLN A 80 12.36 -6.52 -10.10
C GLN A 80 11.99 -7.56 -11.17
N ARG A 81 12.94 -7.98 -12.00
CA ARG A 81 12.77 -9.08 -12.96
C ARG A 81 12.45 -10.39 -12.24
N ASP A 82 13.19 -10.72 -11.20
CA ASP A 82 12.99 -11.94 -10.43
C ASP A 82 11.66 -11.91 -9.68
N LEU A 83 11.24 -10.74 -9.17
CA LEU A 83 9.91 -10.54 -8.62
C LEU A 83 8.81 -10.80 -9.66
N LEU A 84 8.94 -10.26 -10.87
CA LEU A 84 7.97 -10.49 -11.96
C LEU A 84 7.87 -11.97 -12.34
N ARG A 85 9.01 -12.68 -12.42
CA ARG A 85 9.04 -14.13 -12.62
C ARG A 85 8.37 -14.89 -11.47
N LEU A 86 8.64 -14.47 -10.24
CA LEU A 86 8.10 -15.10 -9.04
C LEU A 86 6.57 -15.03 -9.01
N ILE A 87 5.98 -13.90 -9.42
CA ILE A 87 4.52 -13.69 -9.41
C ILE A 87 3.82 -14.13 -10.71
N ALA A 88 4.56 -14.40 -11.79
CA ALA A 88 4.00 -14.78 -13.08
C ALA A 88 3.07 -16.00 -12.97
N GLY A 89 1.86 -15.87 -13.49
CA GLY A 89 0.83 -16.92 -13.44
C GLY A 89 0.26 -17.21 -12.05
N LYS A 90 0.62 -16.42 -11.02
CA LYS A 90 0.16 -16.60 -9.64
C LYS A 90 -0.82 -15.52 -9.23
N ARG A 91 -1.41 -15.72 -8.05
CA ARG A 91 -2.20 -14.73 -7.34
C ARG A 91 -1.41 -14.21 -6.14
N HIS A 92 -1.58 -12.93 -5.84
CA HIS A 92 -1.15 -12.33 -4.57
C HIS A 92 -2.25 -11.44 -4.00
N SER A 93 -2.14 -11.17 -2.70
CA SER A 93 -3.03 -10.26 -1.98
C SER A 93 -2.26 -9.00 -1.60
N LEU A 94 -2.83 -7.83 -1.89
CA LEU A 94 -2.36 -6.53 -1.45
C LEU A 94 -3.29 -6.04 -0.35
N TYR A 95 -2.73 -5.84 0.85
CA TYR A 95 -3.44 -5.19 1.96
C TYR A 95 -3.06 -3.72 1.98
N SER A 96 -4.06 -2.85 2.09
CA SER A 96 -3.85 -1.42 2.28
C SER A 96 -4.57 -0.96 3.53
N ALA A 97 -3.80 -0.41 4.48
CA ALA A 97 -4.29 0.06 5.75
C ALA A 97 -4.32 1.59 5.77
N ALA A 98 -5.35 2.14 6.42
CA ALA A 98 -5.46 3.55 6.74
C ALA A 98 -5.86 3.68 8.22
N VAL A 99 -5.15 4.53 8.95
CA VAL A 99 -5.39 4.79 10.36
C VAL A 99 -5.42 6.30 10.57
N ILE A 100 -6.46 6.79 11.27
CA ILE A 100 -6.52 8.19 11.70
C ILE A 100 -6.26 8.24 13.20
N CYS A 101 -5.33 9.09 13.60
CA CYS A 101 -5.01 9.38 14.99
C CYS A 101 -5.35 10.82 15.37
N GLU A 102 -5.77 11.01 16.62
CA GLU A 102 -6.03 12.31 17.26
C GLU A 102 -5.34 12.32 18.62
N ALA A 103 -4.61 13.40 18.94
CA ALA A 103 -3.79 13.50 20.15
C ALA A 103 -2.89 12.29 20.45
N GLY A 104 -2.40 11.61 19.41
CA GLY A 104 -1.52 10.45 19.55
C GLY A 104 -2.22 9.11 19.84
N ALA A 105 -3.55 9.05 19.69
CA ALA A 105 -4.33 7.83 19.82
C ALA A 105 -5.11 7.51 18.54
N PRO A 106 -5.17 6.24 18.09
CA PRO A 106 -5.97 5.85 16.93
C PRO A 106 -7.47 5.99 17.24
N VAL A 107 -8.19 6.73 16.39
CA VAL A 107 -9.64 6.98 16.50
C VAL A 107 -10.44 6.33 15.37
N TRP A 108 -9.76 5.87 14.32
CA TRP A 108 -10.35 5.10 13.22
C TRP A 108 -9.28 4.28 12.52
N ARG A 109 -9.65 3.09 12.06
CA ARG A 109 -8.78 2.22 11.26
C ARG A 109 -9.59 1.45 10.23
N HIS A 110 -9.00 1.19 9.08
CA HIS A 110 -9.55 0.33 8.05
C HIS A 110 -8.42 -0.37 7.31
N VAL A 111 -8.57 -1.68 7.06
CA VAL A 111 -7.66 -2.45 6.21
C VAL A 111 -8.47 -3.12 5.12
N ASP A 112 -8.23 -2.73 3.88
CA ASP A 112 -8.86 -3.32 2.69
C ASP A 112 -7.90 -4.27 1.98
N VAL A 113 -8.43 -5.17 1.15
CA VAL A 113 -7.66 -6.16 0.40
C VAL A 113 -8.03 -6.17 -1.08
N ALA A 114 -7.01 -6.15 -1.93
CA ALA A 114 -7.12 -6.44 -3.35
C ALA A 114 -6.44 -7.78 -3.67
N ARG A 115 -7.09 -8.65 -4.43
CA ARG A 115 -6.49 -9.89 -4.94
C ARG A 115 -6.19 -9.73 -6.42
N LEU A 116 -4.93 -9.90 -6.77
CA LEU A 116 -4.42 -9.68 -8.11
C LEU A 116 -4.01 -11.02 -8.71
N HIS A 117 -4.63 -11.38 -9.84
CA HIS A 117 -4.33 -12.61 -10.58
C HIS A 117 -3.43 -12.23 -11.76
N VAL A 118 -2.16 -12.63 -11.69
CA VAL A 118 -1.15 -12.31 -12.70
C VAL A 118 -1.24 -13.30 -13.86
N ARG A 119 -1.10 -12.81 -15.08
CA ARG A 119 -1.00 -13.64 -16.28
C ARG A 119 0.30 -14.45 -16.25
N PRO A 120 0.39 -15.56 -16.98
CA PRO A 120 1.69 -16.09 -17.38
C PRO A 120 2.46 -15.00 -18.13
N LEU A 121 3.70 -14.74 -17.72
CA LEU A 121 4.54 -13.71 -18.32
C LEU A 121 5.69 -14.39 -19.07
N SER A 122 5.93 -13.98 -20.32
CA SER A 122 7.12 -14.39 -21.05
C SER A 122 8.31 -13.51 -20.69
N GLU A 123 9.53 -14.01 -20.88
CA GLU A 123 10.75 -13.20 -20.69
C GLU A 123 10.74 -11.93 -21.54
N ALA A 124 10.30 -12.04 -22.80
CA ALA A 124 10.17 -10.88 -23.69
C ALA A 124 9.17 -9.83 -23.17
N PHE A 125 8.08 -10.27 -22.54
CA PHE A 125 7.14 -9.34 -21.90
C PHE A 125 7.78 -8.67 -20.68
N ILE A 126 8.46 -9.44 -19.83
CA ILE A 126 9.13 -8.92 -18.63
C ILE A 126 10.17 -7.88 -19.03
N ASP A 127 10.99 -8.15 -20.04
CA ASP A 127 11.97 -7.21 -20.59
C ASP A 127 11.31 -5.91 -21.07
N ALA A 128 10.31 -6.02 -21.95
CA ALA A 128 9.63 -4.85 -22.50
C ALA A 128 8.93 -4.02 -21.41
N TYR A 129 8.36 -4.69 -20.41
CA TYR A 129 7.73 -4.02 -19.28
C TYR A 129 8.74 -3.28 -18.41
N LEU A 130 9.88 -3.91 -18.10
CA LEU A 130 10.96 -3.27 -17.34
C LEU A 130 11.57 -2.09 -18.11
N ASP A 131 11.73 -2.20 -19.42
CA ASP A 131 12.23 -1.09 -20.25
C ASP A 131 11.29 0.12 -20.23
N ALA A 132 9.98 -0.12 -20.12
CA ALA A 132 8.98 0.94 -20.08
C ALA A 132 8.81 1.55 -18.67
N GLU A 133 8.85 0.74 -17.62
CA GLU A 133 8.41 1.17 -16.27
C GLU A 133 9.55 1.29 -15.24
N TRP A 134 10.74 0.72 -15.48
CA TRP A 134 11.89 0.95 -14.59
C TRP A 134 12.50 2.34 -14.84
N PRO A 135 12.90 3.11 -13.81
CA PRO A 135 12.95 2.79 -12.38
C PRO A 135 11.69 3.14 -11.58
N VAL A 136 10.63 3.65 -12.23
CA VAL A 136 9.44 4.20 -11.54
C VAL A 136 8.78 3.16 -10.62
N ILE A 137 8.66 1.91 -11.07
CA ILE A 137 8.04 0.83 -10.29
C ILE A 137 8.91 0.32 -9.11
N GLY A 138 10.19 0.70 -9.02
CA GLY A 138 11.06 0.28 -7.92
C GLY A 138 10.61 0.82 -6.55
N GLY A 139 9.88 1.93 -6.53
CA GLY A 139 9.28 2.48 -5.31
C GLY A 139 7.96 1.81 -4.90
N CYS A 140 7.39 0.95 -5.75
CA CYS A 140 6.06 0.37 -5.57
C CYS A 140 6.16 -1.02 -4.93
N VAL A 141 5.36 -1.27 -3.88
CA VAL A 141 5.27 -2.62 -3.29
C VAL A 141 4.66 -3.58 -4.31
N GLY A 142 5.34 -4.68 -4.60
CA GLY A 142 4.96 -5.61 -5.67
C GLY A 142 5.47 -5.21 -7.08
N GLY A 143 6.00 -4.00 -7.25
CA GLY A 143 6.71 -3.61 -8.46
C GLY A 143 5.84 -3.41 -9.70
N TYR A 144 4.64 -2.87 -9.53
CA TYR A 144 3.75 -2.56 -10.65
C TYR A 144 2.94 -1.29 -10.42
N ARG A 145 2.49 -0.69 -11.52
CA ARG A 145 1.61 0.49 -11.54
C ARG A 145 0.38 0.21 -12.39
N ILE A 146 -0.76 0.00 -11.74
CA ILE A 146 -2.02 -0.35 -12.42
C ILE A 146 -2.56 0.80 -13.30
N GLU A 147 -2.16 2.04 -13.01
CA GLU A 147 -2.51 3.24 -13.78
C GLU A 147 -1.72 3.36 -15.09
N GLY A 148 -0.71 2.51 -15.29
CA GLY A 148 0.16 2.51 -16.45
C GLY A 148 0.19 1.14 -17.15
N PRO A 149 1.30 0.82 -17.83
CA PRO A 149 1.55 -0.48 -18.45
C PRO A 149 1.32 -1.69 -17.52
N GLY A 150 1.38 -1.51 -16.20
CA GLY A 150 1.14 -2.57 -15.22
C GLY A 150 -0.26 -3.20 -15.32
N ALA A 151 -1.24 -2.52 -15.92
CA ALA A 151 -2.55 -3.11 -16.24
C ALA A 151 -2.44 -4.38 -17.10
N GLN A 152 -1.40 -4.51 -17.93
CA GLN A 152 -1.18 -5.68 -18.77
C GLN A 152 -0.77 -6.94 -17.99
N LEU A 153 -0.27 -6.79 -16.75
CA LEU A 153 0.17 -7.91 -15.91
C LEU A 153 -0.99 -8.81 -15.46
N PHE A 154 -2.19 -8.23 -15.31
CA PHE A 154 -3.28 -8.87 -14.58
C PHE A 154 -4.33 -9.48 -15.51
N ALA A 155 -4.74 -10.71 -15.21
CA ALA A 155 -5.87 -11.39 -15.83
C ALA A 155 -7.19 -11.00 -15.15
N LYS A 156 -7.14 -10.77 -13.84
CA LYS A 156 -8.29 -10.44 -13.00
C LYS A 156 -7.82 -9.67 -11.77
N ILE A 157 -8.64 -8.72 -11.34
CA ILE A 157 -8.47 -8.00 -10.08
C ILE A 157 -9.77 -8.11 -9.30
N GLU A 158 -9.68 -8.45 -8.02
CA GLU A 158 -10.80 -8.44 -7.09
C GLU A 158 -10.50 -7.45 -5.97
N GLY A 159 -11.50 -6.67 -5.57
CA GLY A 159 -11.34 -5.58 -4.61
C GLY A 159 -11.28 -4.21 -5.29
N SER A 160 -10.75 -3.22 -4.58
CA SER A 160 -10.78 -1.82 -4.99
C SER A 160 -9.47 -1.39 -5.68
N GLN A 161 -9.59 -0.60 -6.74
CA GLN A 161 -8.42 0.06 -7.36
C GLN A 161 -7.75 1.03 -6.38
N PHE A 162 -8.51 1.70 -5.50
CA PHE A 162 -7.94 2.60 -4.49
C PHE A 162 -7.00 1.86 -3.53
N THR A 163 -7.37 0.63 -3.17
CA THR A 163 -6.57 -0.25 -2.32
C THR A 163 -5.25 -0.62 -3.00
N ILE A 164 -5.27 -0.91 -4.30
CA ILE A 164 -4.04 -1.15 -5.09
C ILE A 164 -3.15 0.09 -5.12
N LEU A 165 -3.75 1.28 -5.16
CA LEU A 165 -3.04 2.56 -5.13
C LEU A 165 -2.57 2.97 -3.72
N GLY A 166 -2.82 2.14 -2.71
CA GLY A 166 -2.28 2.30 -1.37
C GLY A 166 -3.14 3.09 -0.39
N LEU A 167 -4.43 3.31 -0.70
CA LEU A 167 -5.35 3.94 0.23
C LEU A 167 -6.79 3.39 0.07
N PRO A 168 -7.43 2.83 1.10
CA PRO A 168 -8.87 2.52 1.09
C PRO A 168 -9.70 3.81 1.12
N LEU A 169 -9.81 4.48 -0.03
CA LEU A 169 -10.36 5.83 -0.14
C LEU A 169 -11.82 5.94 0.26
N LEU A 170 -12.67 5.00 -0.17
CA LEU A 170 -14.12 5.11 0.07
C LEU A 170 -14.44 5.02 1.58
N PRO A 171 -13.95 4.03 2.34
CA PRO A 171 -14.10 4.02 3.80
C PRO A 171 -13.54 5.27 4.49
N LEU A 172 -12.42 5.80 3.99
CA LEU A 172 -11.86 7.06 4.51
C LEU A 172 -12.83 8.23 4.30
N LEU A 173 -13.35 8.41 3.09
CA LEU A 173 -14.27 9.50 2.78
C LEU A 173 -15.55 9.43 3.62
N ASP A 174 -16.08 8.23 3.87
CA ASP A 174 -17.22 8.04 4.75
C ASP A 174 -16.91 8.50 6.18
N TYR A 175 -15.74 8.15 6.70
CA TYR A 175 -15.30 8.61 8.02
C TYR A 175 -15.10 10.13 8.07
N LEU A 176 -14.51 10.73 7.03
CA LEU A 176 -14.31 12.18 6.97
C LEU A 176 -15.63 12.96 6.93
N ARG A 177 -16.69 12.39 6.34
CA ARG A 177 -18.05 12.96 6.43
C ARG A 177 -18.62 12.88 7.83
N ILE A 178 -18.47 11.74 8.51
CA ILE A 178 -18.88 11.57 9.91
C ILE A 178 -18.18 12.60 10.82
N ARG A 179 -16.92 12.90 10.55
CA ARG A 179 -16.13 13.91 11.28
C ARG A 179 -16.40 15.36 10.85
N GLY A 180 -17.24 15.59 9.84
CA GLY A 180 -17.56 16.93 9.33
C GLY A 180 -16.42 17.61 8.57
N VAL A 181 -15.39 16.86 8.17
CA VAL A 181 -14.27 17.37 7.34
C VAL A 181 -14.70 17.51 5.89
N MET A 182 -15.55 16.59 5.43
CA MET A 182 -16.14 16.60 4.08
C MET A 182 -17.65 16.77 4.17
N PRO A 183 -18.30 17.44 3.20
CA PRO A 183 -19.76 17.52 3.15
C PRO A 183 -20.40 16.15 2.88
N ALA A 184 -21.59 15.95 3.46
CA ALA A 184 -22.44 14.77 3.24
C ALA A 184 -23.07 14.77 1.84
#